data_AF-A0A2N2ZDG5-F1
#
_entry.id   AF-A0A2N2ZDG5-F1
#
_cell.length_a   1.000
_cell.length_b   1.000
_cell.length_c   1.000
_cell.angle_alpha   90.00
_cell.angle_beta   90.00
_cell.angle_gamma   90.00
#
_symmetry.space_group_name_H-M   'P 1'
#
loop_
_entity.id
_entity.type
_entity.pdbx_description
1 polymer ?
#
loop_
_entity_poly.entity_id
_entity_poly.type
_entity_poly.pdbx_seq_one_letter_code
_entity_poly.pdbx_strand_id
1 'polypeptide(L)'
;MSYDLIVVGSGPGGYVAAIRASQLGLKTAIVERSELGGICLNWGCIPTKALLKSASVFEYINHAADFGITVKGADADFPAIVKRSREVANGMSNGIQFLMKKNKIDVIKGTATLKAGKKIDVKGDDGKTTEYSATNIIIATGARSRELPNLPQDGKKIIGYREAMVLPKLPKKMVVVGSGAIGSEFAYFYNAMGVDVTIVEFMPNIVPVEDEDVSKQLERSFKKAGIKVMTNSSVESVDTKGSGCKVL
;
A
#
# COMPACT_ATOMS: atom_id res chain seq x y z
N MET A 1 31.16 10.50 -10.47
CA MET A 1 31.30 9.06 -10.80
C MET A 1 30.39 8.75 -11.96
N SER A 2 30.84 7.97 -12.94
CA SER A 2 30.01 7.56 -14.09
C SER A 2 29.47 6.15 -13.89
N TYR A 3 28.20 5.95 -14.25
CA TYR A 3 27.49 4.68 -14.29
C TYR A 3 27.05 4.35 -15.72
N ASP A 4 26.87 3.08 -16.04
CA ASP A 4 26.24 2.71 -17.31
C ASP A 4 24.71 2.92 -17.25
N LEU A 5 24.14 2.66 -16.07
CA LEU A 5 22.72 2.85 -15.79
C LEU A 5 22.52 3.42 -14.39
N ILE A 6 21.68 4.45 -14.28
CA ILE A 6 21.04 4.82 -13.01
C ILE A 6 19.54 4.56 -13.08
N VAL A 7 19.01 3.88 -12.08
CA VAL A 7 17.57 3.69 -11.88
C VAL A 7 17.08 4.64 -10.79
N VAL A 8 16.06 5.45 -11.07
CA VAL A 8 15.46 6.37 -10.10
C VAL A 8 14.17 5.78 -9.54
N GLY A 9 14.21 5.38 -8.27
CA GLY A 9 13.12 4.71 -7.56
C GLY A 9 13.34 3.20 -7.45
N SER A 10 13.06 2.64 -6.27
CA SER A 10 13.32 1.23 -5.96
C SER A 10 12.06 0.39 -5.76
N GLY A 11 10.95 0.76 -6.38
CA GLY A 11 9.77 -0.12 -6.48
C GLY A 11 10.05 -1.38 -7.32
N PRO A 12 9.07 -2.29 -7.47
CA PRO A 12 9.23 -3.51 -8.26
C PRO A 12 9.84 -3.30 -9.65
N GLY A 13 9.39 -2.29 -10.40
CA GLY A 13 10.00 -1.97 -11.69
C GLY A 13 11.47 -1.53 -11.59
N GLY A 14 11.83 -0.79 -10.52
CA GLY A 14 13.15 -0.22 -10.35
C GLY A 14 14.21 -1.22 -9.90
N TYR A 15 14.00 -1.89 -8.75
CA TYR A 15 15.02 -2.81 -8.23
C TYR A 15 15.20 -4.05 -9.13
N VAL A 16 14.14 -4.51 -9.81
CA VAL A 16 14.26 -5.61 -10.78
C VAL A 16 15.07 -5.17 -12.00
N ALA A 17 14.81 -3.96 -12.53
CA ALA A 17 15.60 -3.41 -13.64
C ALA A 17 17.07 -3.25 -13.25
N ALA A 18 17.36 -2.76 -12.04
CA ALA A 18 18.73 -2.61 -11.57
C ALA A 18 19.47 -3.96 -11.43
N ILE A 19 18.80 -4.98 -10.87
CA ILE A 19 19.32 -6.36 -10.80
C ILE A 19 19.60 -6.88 -12.20
N ARG A 20 18.65 -6.72 -13.12
CA ARG A 20 18.82 -7.23 -14.48
C ARG A 20 19.96 -6.53 -15.22
N ALA A 21 20.09 -5.21 -15.07
CA ALA A 21 21.18 -4.45 -15.66
C ALA A 21 22.55 -4.89 -15.16
N SER A 22 22.70 -5.09 -13.84
CA SER A 22 23.93 -5.62 -13.27
C SER A 22 24.26 -7.03 -13.79
N GLN A 23 23.27 -7.91 -13.88
CA GLN A 23 23.44 -9.25 -14.47
C GLN A 23 23.88 -9.23 -15.95
N LEU A 24 23.56 -8.16 -16.67
CA LEU A 24 23.99 -7.93 -18.05
C LEU A 24 25.34 -7.22 -18.14
N GLY A 25 26.03 -7.02 -17.03
CA GLY A 25 27.39 -6.45 -16.97
C GLY A 25 27.45 -4.93 -16.84
N LEU A 26 26.33 -4.24 -16.66
CA LEU A 26 26.30 -2.78 -16.53
C LEU A 26 26.64 -2.34 -15.11
N LYS A 27 27.55 -1.37 -14.98
CA LYS A 27 27.78 -0.67 -13.71
C LYS A 27 26.54 0.14 -13.35
N THR A 28 25.81 -0.34 -12.36
CA THR A 28 24.44 0.13 -12.07
C THR A 28 24.35 0.77 -10.69
N ALA A 29 23.66 1.91 -10.64
CA ALA A 29 23.21 2.55 -9.39
C ALA A 29 21.68 2.59 -9.32
N ILE A 30 21.14 2.56 -8.11
CA ILE A 30 19.73 2.83 -7.82
C ILE A 30 19.62 3.96 -6.81
N VAL A 31 18.73 4.92 -7.07
CA VAL A 31 18.47 6.04 -6.16
C VAL A 31 17.11 5.85 -5.50
N GLU A 32 17.08 5.86 -4.17
CA GLU A 32 15.85 5.75 -3.38
C GLU A 32 15.89 6.72 -2.21
N ARG A 33 14.77 7.40 -1.95
CA ARG A 33 14.64 8.34 -0.84
C ARG A 33 14.13 7.70 0.45
N SER A 34 13.47 6.54 0.36
CA SER A 34 12.88 5.78 1.47
C SER A 34 13.58 4.42 1.64
N GLU A 35 12.83 3.38 2.03
CA GLU A 35 13.26 2.00 2.08
C GLU A 35 13.19 1.33 0.70
N LEU A 36 14.12 0.40 0.44
CA LEU A 36 14.11 -0.37 -0.79
C LEU A 36 12.85 -1.25 -0.92
N GLY A 37 12.37 -1.41 -2.15
CA GLY A 37 11.17 -2.19 -2.48
C GLY A 37 9.95 -1.32 -2.83
N GLY A 38 10.04 -0.01 -2.61
CA GLY A 38 9.01 0.97 -2.96
C GLY A 38 7.66 0.69 -2.29
N ILE A 39 6.57 1.19 -2.89
CA ILE A 39 5.23 1.12 -2.28
C ILE A 39 4.74 -0.31 -2.15
N CYS A 40 4.83 -1.13 -3.21
CA CYS A 40 4.25 -2.47 -3.19
C CYS A 40 4.80 -3.33 -2.04
N LEU A 41 6.10 -3.23 -1.76
CA LEU A 41 6.72 -3.97 -0.67
C LEU A 41 6.51 -3.30 0.68
N ASN A 42 6.72 -1.98 0.79
CA ASN A 42 6.77 -1.33 2.10
C ASN A 42 5.41 -0.85 2.61
N TRP A 43 4.46 -0.56 1.73
CA TRP A 43 3.21 0.13 2.08
C TRP A 43 1.97 -0.33 1.30
N GLY A 44 2.08 -1.36 0.45
CA GLY A 44 0.99 -1.78 -0.43
C GLY A 44 0.83 -3.29 -0.39
N CYS A 45 1.07 -3.94 -1.54
CA CYS A 45 0.85 -5.37 -1.78
C CYS A 45 1.23 -6.28 -0.60
N ILE A 46 2.49 -6.22 -0.14
CA ILE A 46 3.00 -7.18 0.85
C ILE A 46 2.32 -7.00 2.22
N PRO A 47 2.36 -5.82 2.86
CA PRO A 47 1.75 -5.65 4.16
C PRO A 47 0.22 -5.78 4.12
N THR A 48 -0.46 -5.29 3.07
CA THR A 48 -1.91 -5.48 2.94
C THR A 48 -2.27 -6.96 2.83
N LYS A 49 -1.55 -7.74 2.02
CA LYS A 49 -1.81 -9.19 1.89
C LYS A 49 -1.52 -9.93 3.19
N ALA A 50 -0.54 -9.48 3.97
CA ALA A 50 -0.29 -10.03 5.31
C ALA A 50 -1.46 -9.75 6.27
N LEU A 51 -2.05 -8.55 6.24
CA LEU A 51 -3.25 -8.18 7.00
C LEU A 51 -4.47 -9.03 6.57
N LEU A 52 -4.73 -9.10 5.26
CA LEU A 52 -5.81 -9.90 4.69
C LEU A 52 -5.68 -11.37 5.06
N LYS A 53 -4.46 -11.92 5.10
CA LYS A 53 -4.26 -13.30 5.54
C LYS A 53 -4.60 -13.49 7.02
N SER A 54 -4.26 -12.54 7.89
CA SER A 54 -4.68 -12.59 9.29
C SER A 54 -6.21 -12.53 9.42
N ALA A 55 -6.87 -11.65 8.66
CA ALA A 55 -8.34 -11.57 8.61
C ALA A 55 -8.98 -12.88 8.15
N SER A 56 -8.48 -13.47 7.06
CA SER A 56 -8.95 -14.76 6.55
C SER A 56 -8.77 -15.89 7.57
N VAL A 57 -7.67 -15.93 8.31
CA VAL A 57 -7.48 -16.91 9.40
C VAL A 57 -8.51 -16.70 10.51
N PHE A 58 -8.76 -15.45 10.90
CA PHE A 58 -9.76 -15.13 11.92
C PHE A 58 -11.18 -15.51 11.46
N GLU A 59 -11.51 -15.25 10.20
CA GLU A 59 -12.78 -15.65 9.59
C GLU A 59 -12.94 -17.19 9.59
N TYR A 60 -11.93 -17.95 9.20
CA TYR A 60 -11.97 -19.41 9.30
C TYR A 60 -12.22 -19.92 10.71
N ILE A 61 -11.64 -19.25 11.72
CA ILE A 61 -11.86 -19.62 13.12
C ILE A 61 -13.32 -19.33 13.54
N ASN A 62 -13.86 -18.17 13.15
CA ASN A 62 -15.25 -17.80 13.46
C ASN A 62 -16.28 -18.66 12.73
N HIS A 63 -15.90 -19.23 11.58
CA HIS A 63 -16.72 -20.13 10.77
C HIS A 63 -16.28 -21.60 10.88
N ALA A 64 -15.49 -21.96 11.90
CA ALA A 64 -14.95 -23.30 12.04
C ALA A 64 -16.03 -24.40 12.14
N ALA A 65 -17.21 -24.05 12.68
CA ALA A 65 -18.36 -24.95 12.79
C ALA A 65 -18.90 -25.41 11.42
N ASP A 66 -18.77 -24.59 10.38
CA ASP A 66 -19.15 -24.96 9.00
C ASP A 66 -18.29 -26.12 8.46
N PHE A 67 -17.13 -26.33 9.07
CA PHE A 67 -16.20 -27.43 8.79
C PHE A 67 -16.26 -28.55 9.86
N GLY A 68 -17.23 -28.51 10.78
CA GLY A 68 -17.37 -29.48 11.86
C GLY A 68 -16.34 -29.34 12.99
N ILE A 69 -15.69 -28.18 13.12
CA ILE A 69 -14.69 -27.90 14.16
C ILE A 69 -15.28 -26.94 15.19
N THR A 70 -15.21 -27.32 16.47
CA THR A 70 -15.70 -26.47 17.57
C THR A 70 -14.56 -25.64 18.18
N VAL A 71 -14.74 -24.32 18.21
CA VAL A 71 -13.84 -23.37 18.87
C VAL A 71 -14.62 -22.61 19.95
N LYS A 72 -14.08 -22.51 21.16
CA LYS A 72 -14.78 -21.88 22.31
C LYS A 72 -14.78 -20.34 22.28
N GLY A 73 -13.92 -19.74 21.46
CA GLY A 73 -13.80 -18.30 21.28
C GLY A 73 -12.46 -17.95 20.63
N ALA A 74 -12.40 -16.81 19.94
CA ALA A 74 -11.19 -16.28 19.37
C ALA A 74 -11.25 -14.75 19.36
N ASP A 75 -10.16 -14.12 19.80
CA ASP A 75 -10.00 -12.67 19.79
C ASP A 75 -8.84 -12.30 18.87
N ALA A 76 -9.04 -11.24 18.07
CA ALA A 76 -8.01 -10.70 17.20
C ALA A 76 -7.22 -9.59 17.93
N ASP A 77 -5.96 -9.87 18.25
CA ASP A 77 -5.03 -8.83 18.71
C ASP A 77 -4.60 -7.96 17.52
N PHE A 78 -5.31 -6.85 17.34
CA PHE A 78 -5.09 -5.95 16.21
C PHE A 78 -3.66 -5.36 16.17
N PRO A 79 -3.10 -4.81 17.27
CA PRO A 79 -1.70 -4.41 17.30
C PRO A 79 -0.72 -5.52 16.86
N ALA A 80 -0.92 -6.76 17.31
CA ALA A 80 -0.08 -7.88 16.91
C ALA A 80 -0.23 -8.23 15.42
N ILE A 81 -1.44 -8.15 14.86
CA ILE A 81 -1.71 -8.35 13.43
C ILE A 81 -1.00 -7.30 12.59
N VAL A 82 -1.10 -6.03 12.96
CA VAL A 82 -0.40 -4.92 12.30
C VAL A 82 1.11 -5.12 12.40
N LYS A 83 1.63 -5.45 13.58
CA LYS A 83 3.06 -5.73 13.81
C LYS A 83 3.56 -6.85 12.89
N ARG A 84 2.85 -7.99 12.81
CA ARG A 84 3.18 -9.09 11.91
C ARG A 84 3.25 -8.63 10.45
N SER A 85 2.28 -7.84 10.00
CA SER A 85 2.27 -7.27 8.64
C SER A 85 3.51 -6.44 8.35
N ARG A 86 3.94 -5.60 9.31
CA ARG A 86 5.15 -4.79 9.21
C ARG A 86 6.43 -5.64 9.23
N GLU A 87 6.50 -6.66 10.06
CA GLU A 87 7.65 -7.58 10.12
C GLU A 87 7.85 -8.34 8.81
N VAL A 88 6.76 -8.81 8.18
CA VAL A 88 6.82 -9.44 6.85
C VAL A 88 7.39 -8.49 5.81
N ALA A 89 6.88 -7.24 5.75
CA ALA A 89 7.39 -6.23 4.83
C ALA A 89 8.87 -5.91 5.07
N ASN A 90 9.27 -5.73 6.34
CA ASN A 90 10.65 -5.44 6.72
C ASN A 90 11.60 -6.58 6.35
N GLY A 91 11.20 -7.83 6.59
CA GLY A 91 11.99 -9.01 6.20
C GLY A 91 12.25 -9.06 4.70
N MET A 92 11.23 -8.76 3.88
CA MET A 92 11.38 -8.70 2.43
C MET A 92 12.25 -7.51 1.98
N SER A 93 12.12 -6.34 2.62
CA SER A 93 12.96 -5.17 2.30
C SER A 93 14.44 -5.45 2.57
N ASN A 94 14.76 -6.13 3.68
CA ASN A 94 16.11 -6.60 3.98
C ASN A 94 16.62 -7.59 2.93
N GLY A 95 15.75 -8.45 2.40
CA GLY A 95 16.05 -9.30 1.25
C GLY A 95 16.45 -8.50 0.00
N ILE A 96 15.75 -7.40 -0.30
CA ILE A 96 16.12 -6.51 -1.41
C ILE A 96 17.48 -5.86 -1.17
N GLN A 97 17.77 -5.39 0.05
CA GLN A 97 19.09 -4.84 0.39
C GLN A 97 20.21 -5.86 0.19
N PHE A 98 19.98 -7.12 0.59
CA PHE A 98 20.90 -8.22 0.31
C PHE A 98 21.10 -8.42 -1.20
N LEU A 99 20.02 -8.41 -1.99
CA LEU A 99 20.10 -8.57 -3.44
C LEU A 99 20.87 -7.43 -4.11
N MET A 100 20.73 -6.17 -3.67
CA MET A 100 21.53 -5.06 -4.20
C MET A 100 23.02 -5.31 -3.97
N LYS A 101 23.41 -5.70 -2.75
CA LYS A 101 24.81 -6.03 -2.42
C LYS A 101 25.33 -7.22 -3.23
N LYS A 102 24.55 -8.31 -3.32
CA LYS A 102 24.91 -9.51 -4.08
C LYS A 102 25.17 -9.20 -5.56
N ASN A 103 24.39 -8.29 -6.14
CA ASN A 103 24.54 -7.85 -7.52
C ASN A 103 25.46 -6.63 -7.67
N LYS A 104 26.21 -6.23 -6.63
CA LYS A 104 27.15 -5.09 -6.69
C LYS A 104 26.53 -3.80 -7.23
N ILE A 105 25.26 -3.55 -6.87
CA ILE A 105 24.53 -2.34 -7.25
C ILE A 105 24.74 -1.29 -6.17
N ASP A 106 25.15 -0.10 -6.58
CA ASP A 106 25.30 1.03 -5.65
C ASP A 106 23.91 1.55 -5.29
N VAL A 107 23.61 1.60 -3.99
CA VAL A 107 22.36 2.19 -3.47
C VAL A 107 22.67 3.60 -2.99
N ILE A 108 22.11 4.59 -3.67
CA ILE A 108 22.29 6.01 -3.34
C ILE A 108 21.01 6.48 -2.65
N LYS A 109 21.13 6.87 -1.37
CA LYS A 109 19.99 7.37 -0.61
C LYS A 109 19.76 8.86 -0.92
N GLY A 110 18.57 9.21 -1.36
CA GLY A 110 18.18 10.61 -1.54
C GLY A 110 17.09 10.81 -2.59
N THR A 111 16.70 12.07 -2.77
CA THR A 111 15.73 12.47 -3.80
C THR A 111 16.47 12.88 -5.06
N ALA A 112 16.22 12.16 -6.15
CA ALA A 112 16.78 12.47 -7.46
C ALA A 112 15.97 13.54 -8.20
N THR A 113 16.66 14.43 -8.90
CA THR A 113 16.12 15.36 -9.90
C THR A 113 16.84 15.13 -11.22
N LEU A 114 16.10 14.85 -12.29
CA LEU A 114 16.68 14.67 -13.61
C LEU A 114 17.21 16.00 -14.16
N LYS A 115 18.41 15.97 -14.73
CA LYS A 115 19.07 17.13 -15.35
C LYS A 115 19.35 16.83 -16.82
N ALA A 116 19.60 17.88 -17.59
CA ALA A 116 20.00 17.75 -18.98
C ALA A 116 21.33 16.98 -19.11
N GLY A 117 21.54 16.30 -20.24
CA GLY A 117 22.80 15.58 -20.51
C GLY A 117 22.97 14.27 -19.73
N LYS A 118 21.87 13.57 -19.41
CA LYS A 118 21.88 12.27 -18.69
C LYS A 118 22.56 12.34 -17.31
N LYS A 119 22.27 13.43 -16.61
CA LYS A 119 22.73 13.69 -15.25
C LYS A 119 21.56 13.65 -14.29
N ILE A 120 21.83 13.30 -13.05
CA ILE A 120 20.87 13.44 -11.95
C ILE A 120 21.52 14.15 -10.78
N ASP A 121 20.78 15.07 -10.18
CA ASP A 121 21.11 15.63 -8.87
C ASP A 121 20.45 14.77 -7.80
N VAL A 122 21.21 14.25 -6.84
CA VAL A 122 20.65 13.53 -5.70
C VAL A 122 20.84 14.36 -4.44
N LYS A 123 19.73 14.80 -3.87
CA LYS A 123 19.71 15.48 -2.57
C LYS A 123 19.58 14.44 -1.46
N GLY A 124 20.62 14.29 -0.65
CA GLY A 124 20.64 13.42 0.52
C GLY A 124 19.84 13.99 1.69
N ASP A 125 19.65 13.17 2.73
CA ASP A 125 18.95 13.57 3.97
C ASP A 125 19.71 14.67 4.74
N ASP A 126 21.02 14.78 4.52
CA ASP A 126 21.88 15.85 5.06
C ASP A 126 21.73 17.19 4.32
N GLY A 127 20.85 17.24 3.31
CA GLY A 127 20.60 18.40 2.47
C GLY A 127 21.63 18.64 1.38
N LYS A 128 22.73 17.87 1.35
CA LYS A 128 23.76 18.00 0.30
C LYS A 128 23.24 17.43 -1.00
N THR A 129 23.61 18.09 -2.10
CA THR A 129 23.28 17.65 -3.45
C THR A 129 24.55 17.15 -4.13
N THR A 130 24.51 15.91 -4.61
CA THR A 130 25.60 15.31 -5.38
C THR A 130 25.11 15.02 -6.79
N GLU A 131 25.86 15.47 -7.80
CA GLU A 131 25.57 15.17 -9.20
C GLU A 131 26.17 13.80 -9.57
N TYR A 132 25.36 12.97 -10.24
CA TYR A 132 25.78 11.72 -10.84
C TYR A 132 25.50 11.75 -12.34
N SER A 133 26.32 11.05 -13.12
CA SER A 133 26.15 10.93 -14.57
C SER A 133 26.00 9.47 -14.96
N ALA A 134 25.19 9.19 -15.99
CA ALA A 134 25.06 7.85 -16.53
C ALA A 134 24.86 7.82 -18.05
N THR A 135 25.23 6.71 -18.69
CA THR A 135 24.92 6.50 -20.11
C THR A 135 23.43 6.32 -20.35
N ASN A 136 22.69 5.73 -19.40
CA ASN A 136 21.25 5.54 -19.46
C ASN A 136 20.59 5.83 -18.11
N ILE A 137 19.32 6.24 -18.12
CA ILE A 137 18.52 6.49 -16.92
C ILE A 137 17.17 5.82 -17.07
N ILE A 138 16.75 5.03 -16.08
CA ILE A 138 15.39 4.49 -15.97
C ILE A 138 14.66 5.25 -14.87
N ILE A 139 13.49 5.78 -15.18
CA ILE A 139 12.61 6.45 -14.22
C ILE A 139 11.56 5.43 -13.74
N ALA A 140 11.62 5.09 -12.46
CA ALA A 140 10.74 4.12 -11.79
C ALA A 140 10.19 4.68 -10.46
N THR A 141 9.80 5.96 -10.47
CA THR A 141 9.36 6.72 -9.28
C THR A 141 8.00 6.32 -8.73
N GLY A 142 7.23 5.52 -9.48
CA GLY A 142 5.96 4.97 -9.03
C GLY A 142 4.83 5.98 -8.96
N ALA A 143 3.91 5.78 -8.00
CA ALA A 143 2.69 6.56 -7.83
C ALA A 143 2.52 7.02 -6.37
N ARG A 144 1.48 7.81 -6.10
CA ARG A 144 1.07 8.20 -4.74
C ARG A 144 -0.45 8.22 -4.63
N SER A 145 -0.97 8.18 -3.40
CA SER A 145 -2.40 8.38 -3.15
C SER A 145 -2.86 9.69 -3.80
N ARG A 146 -4.01 9.65 -4.46
CA ARG A 146 -4.72 10.87 -4.86
C ARG A 146 -5.41 11.44 -3.63
N GLU A 147 -5.31 12.74 -3.45
CA GLU A 147 -6.09 13.48 -2.45
C GLU A 147 -7.22 14.19 -3.19
N LEU A 148 -8.43 14.09 -2.65
CA LEU A 148 -9.60 14.74 -3.24
C LEU A 148 -9.71 16.15 -2.62
N PRO A 149 -9.90 17.21 -3.42
CA PRO A 149 -9.93 18.58 -2.89
C PRO A 149 -10.96 18.80 -1.77
N ASN A 150 -12.09 18.10 -1.84
CA ASN A 150 -13.17 18.17 -0.85
C ASN A 150 -12.99 17.20 0.34
N LEU A 151 -11.95 16.36 0.31
CA LEU A 151 -11.56 15.43 1.38
C LEU A 151 -10.05 15.51 1.65
N PRO A 152 -9.55 16.66 2.12
CA PRO A 152 -8.15 16.78 2.51
C PRO A 152 -7.85 15.80 3.65
N GLN A 153 -6.73 15.08 3.53
CA GLN A 153 -6.31 14.11 4.53
C GLN A 153 -5.71 14.84 5.74
N ASP A 154 -6.27 14.61 6.93
CA ASP A 154 -5.79 15.19 8.19
C ASP A 154 -4.85 14.25 8.97
N GLY A 155 -4.66 13.02 8.46
CA GLY A 155 -3.81 12.00 9.06
C GLY A 155 -4.35 11.40 10.37
N LYS A 156 -5.58 11.73 10.75
CA LYS A 156 -6.22 11.29 12.01
C LYS A 156 -7.59 10.66 11.79
N LYS A 157 -8.47 11.34 11.07
CA LYS A 157 -9.86 10.96 10.80
C LYS A 157 -10.14 10.78 9.32
N ILE A 158 -9.54 11.63 8.49
CA ILE A 158 -9.51 11.48 7.03
C ILE A 158 -8.10 11.04 6.67
N ILE A 159 -7.95 9.77 6.32
CA ILE A 159 -6.65 9.11 6.25
C ILE A 159 -6.44 8.44 4.90
N GLY A 160 -5.17 8.31 4.51
CA GLY A 160 -4.76 7.51 3.37
C GLY A 160 -4.59 6.04 3.74
N TYR A 161 -4.31 5.24 2.71
CA TYR A 161 -4.09 3.80 2.85
C TYR A 161 -2.88 3.45 3.74
N ARG A 162 -1.90 4.36 3.86
CA ARG A 162 -0.70 4.14 4.69
C ARG A 162 -1.07 4.16 6.17
N GLU A 163 -1.81 5.17 6.60
CA GLU A 163 -2.29 5.30 7.97
C GLU A 163 -3.31 4.18 8.28
N ALA A 164 -4.20 3.88 7.33
CA ALA A 164 -5.15 2.78 7.45
C ALA A 164 -4.47 1.40 7.58
N MET A 165 -3.21 1.25 7.18
CA MET A 165 -2.47 0.00 7.37
C MET A 165 -1.94 -0.19 8.79
N VAL A 166 -1.73 0.91 9.51
CA VAL A 166 -1.00 0.93 10.78
C VAL A 166 -1.74 1.67 11.88
N LEU A 167 -3.08 1.69 11.82
CA LEU A 167 -3.87 2.29 12.89
C LEU A 167 -3.46 1.68 14.24
N PRO A 168 -3.35 2.50 15.30
CA PRO A 168 -2.94 2.00 16.61
C PRO A 168 -4.05 1.19 17.29
N LYS A 169 -5.31 1.41 16.91
CA LYS A 169 -6.51 0.79 17.49
C LYS A 169 -7.59 0.64 16.42
N LEU A 170 -8.43 -0.38 16.58
CA LEU A 170 -9.61 -0.57 15.73
C LEU A 170 -10.63 0.55 15.98
N PRO A 171 -11.11 1.24 14.93
CA PRO A 171 -12.25 2.13 15.06
C PRO A 171 -13.55 1.32 15.18
N LYS A 172 -14.60 1.90 15.77
CA LYS A 172 -15.93 1.24 15.81
C LYS A 172 -16.63 1.25 14.45
N LYS A 173 -16.39 2.30 13.66
CA LYS A 173 -16.99 2.52 12.34
C LYS A 173 -15.94 3.07 11.38
N MET A 174 -16.06 2.72 10.10
CA MET A 174 -15.19 3.23 9.05
C MET A 174 -15.97 3.46 7.76
N VAL A 175 -15.75 4.61 7.14
CA VAL A 175 -16.20 4.87 5.77
C VAL A 175 -15.00 4.74 4.85
N VAL A 176 -15.14 3.92 3.81
CA VAL A 176 -14.16 3.75 2.74
C VAL A 176 -14.68 4.47 1.51
N VAL A 177 -13.97 5.53 1.10
CA VAL A 177 -14.34 6.33 -0.08
C VAL A 177 -13.57 5.79 -1.29
N GLY A 178 -14.31 5.22 -2.24
CA GLY A 178 -13.78 4.49 -3.40
C GLY A 178 -13.61 3.00 -3.11
N SER A 179 -14.09 2.17 -4.03
CA SER A 179 -14.18 0.71 -3.91
C SER A 179 -13.26 -0.04 -4.87
N GLY A 180 -12.28 0.64 -5.48
CA GLY A 180 -11.19 -0.03 -6.19
C GLY A 180 -10.45 -1.03 -5.29
N ALA A 181 -9.52 -1.80 -5.85
CA ALA A 181 -8.88 -2.91 -5.14
C ALA A 181 -8.40 -2.57 -3.71
N ILE A 182 -7.73 -1.43 -3.50
CA ILE A 182 -7.25 -1.00 -2.18
C ILE A 182 -8.42 -0.78 -1.21
N GLY A 183 -9.45 -0.03 -1.62
CA GLY A 183 -10.61 0.26 -0.79
C GLY A 183 -11.36 -1.02 -0.40
N SER A 184 -11.57 -1.92 -1.36
CA SER A 184 -12.20 -3.21 -1.12
C SER A 184 -11.39 -4.13 -0.19
N GLU A 185 -10.06 -4.18 -0.34
CA GLU A 185 -9.18 -4.94 0.57
C GLU A 185 -9.27 -4.42 2.01
N PHE A 186 -9.20 -3.09 2.21
CA PHE A 186 -9.32 -2.51 3.55
C PHE A 186 -10.73 -2.66 4.13
N ALA A 187 -11.77 -2.53 3.30
CA ALA A 187 -13.14 -2.74 3.73
C ALA A 187 -13.35 -4.15 4.28
N TYR A 188 -12.87 -5.17 3.55
CA TYR A 188 -12.89 -6.55 4.01
C TYR A 188 -12.06 -6.73 5.29
N PHE A 189 -10.81 -6.26 5.32
CA PHE A 189 -9.93 -6.43 6.48
C PHE A 189 -10.55 -5.85 7.76
N TYR A 190 -11.01 -4.60 7.72
CA TYR A 190 -11.60 -3.95 8.88
C TYR A 190 -12.92 -4.58 9.29
N ASN A 191 -13.78 -4.97 8.34
CA ASN A 191 -15.03 -5.67 8.64
C ASN A 191 -14.78 -7.03 9.31
N ALA A 192 -13.81 -7.81 8.81
CA ALA A 192 -13.42 -9.08 9.43
C ALA A 192 -12.91 -8.91 10.88
N MET A 193 -12.33 -7.74 11.20
CA MET A 193 -11.92 -7.37 12.56
C MET A 193 -13.06 -6.78 13.41
N GLY A 194 -14.30 -6.79 12.93
CA GLY A 194 -15.50 -6.36 13.66
C GLY A 194 -15.85 -4.87 13.52
N VAL A 195 -15.26 -4.15 12.56
CA VAL A 195 -15.62 -2.75 12.29
C VAL A 195 -16.90 -2.66 11.45
N ASP A 196 -17.81 -1.73 11.79
CA ASP A 196 -18.96 -1.37 10.94
C ASP A 196 -18.46 -0.53 9.76
N VAL A 197 -18.28 -1.20 8.61
CA VAL A 197 -17.71 -0.62 7.39
C VAL A 197 -18.81 -0.20 6.42
N THR A 198 -18.69 1.01 5.89
CA THR A 198 -19.48 1.50 4.76
C THR A 198 -18.56 1.88 3.60
N ILE A 199 -18.80 1.31 2.43
CA ILE A 199 -18.14 1.70 1.18
C ILE A 199 -19.03 2.74 0.47
N VAL A 200 -18.43 3.85 0.05
CA VAL A 200 -19.06 4.86 -0.81
C VAL A 200 -18.30 4.87 -2.14
N GLU A 201 -18.98 4.51 -3.22
CA GLU A 201 -18.44 4.42 -4.57
C GLU A 201 -19.23 5.33 -5.51
N PHE A 202 -18.51 6.17 -6.24
CA PHE A 202 -19.10 7.09 -7.20
C PHE A 202 -19.64 6.35 -8.44
N MET A 203 -18.95 5.29 -8.85
CA MET A 203 -19.33 4.48 -10.00
C MET A 203 -20.54 3.57 -9.69
N PRO A 204 -21.21 3.00 -10.71
CA PRO A 204 -22.38 2.14 -10.51
C PRO A 204 -22.10 0.82 -9.79
N ASN A 205 -20.85 0.33 -9.86
CA ASN A 205 -20.43 -0.98 -9.37
C ASN A 205 -19.21 -0.84 -8.46
N ILE A 206 -19.06 -1.73 -7.48
CA ILE A 206 -17.78 -1.85 -6.77
C ILE A 206 -16.71 -2.46 -7.68
N VAL A 207 -15.43 -2.21 -7.37
CA VAL A 207 -14.29 -2.59 -8.24
C VAL A 207 -14.58 -2.28 -9.73
N PRO A 208 -14.90 -1.03 -10.07
CA PRO A 208 -15.59 -0.66 -11.33
C PRO A 208 -14.80 -0.87 -12.63
N VAL A 209 -13.54 -1.32 -12.54
CA VAL A 209 -12.69 -1.63 -13.69
C VAL A 209 -12.69 -3.13 -14.02
N GLU A 210 -13.22 -3.95 -13.11
CA GLU A 210 -13.35 -5.38 -13.29
C GLU A 210 -14.63 -5.72 -14.08
N ASP A 211 -14.76 -7.01 -14.42
CA ASP A 211 -15.97 -7.53 -15.06
C ASP A 211 -17.22 -7.32 -14.17
N GLU A 212 -18.35 -6.93 -14.79
CA GLU A 212 -19.57 -6.56 -14.07
C GLU A 212 -20.17 -7.72 -13.26
N ASP A 213 -20.06 -8.97 -13.74
CA ASP A 213 -20.56 -10.13 -12.99
C ASP A 213 -19.68 -10.39 -11.77
N VAL A 214 -18.37 -10.17 -11.87
CA VAL A 214 -17.45 -10.23 -10.74
C VAL A 214 -17.79 -9.16 -9.71
N SER A 215 -17.97 -7.90 -10.14
CA SER A 215 -18.39 -6.80 -9.26
C SER A 215 -19.69 -7.13 -8.51
N LYS A 216 -20.69 -7.64 -9.22
CA LYS A 216 -22.00 -8.01 -8.66
C LYS A 216 -21.89 -9.14 -7.64
N GLN A 217 -21.09 -10.17 -7.90
CA GLN A 217 -20.89 -11.26 -6.93
C GLN A 217 -20.08 -10.82 -5.71
N LEU A 218 -19.08 -9.98 -5.90
CA LEU A 218 -18.31 -9.41 -4.79
C LEU A 218 -19.20 -8.54 -3.89
N GLU A 219 -20.06 -7.69 -4.49
CA GLU A 219 -20.96 -6.82 -3.73
C GLU A 219 -21.94 -7.64 -2.89
N ARG A 220 -22.50 -8.72 -3.46
CA ARG A 220 -23.35 -9.66 -2.72
C ARG A 220 -22.61 -10.28 -1.54
N SER A 221 -21.36 -10.67 -1.74
CA SER A 221 -20.51 -11.27 -0.70
C SER A 221 -20.22 -10.26 0.42
N PHE A 222 -19.87 -9.02 0.07
CA PHE A 222 -19.62 -7.93 1.02
C PHE A 222 -20.87 -7.59 1.84
N LYS A 223 -22.04 -7.46 1.18
CA LYS A 223 -23.31 -7.24 1.89
C LYS A 223 -23.66 -8.39 2.82
N LYS A 224 -23.43 -9.64 2.41
CA LYS A 224 -23.64 -10.83 3.26
C LYS A 224 -22.71 -10.85 4.48
N ALA A 225 -21.49 -10.36 4.34
CA ALA A 225 -20.53 -10.18 5.44
C ALA A 225 -20.85 -8.96 6.35
N GLY A 226 -21.86 -8.16 6.01
CA GLY A 226 -22.29 -7.00 6.80
C GLY A 226 -21.62 -5.67 6.42
N ILE A 227 -20.88 -5.62 5.30
CA ILE A 227 -20.36 -4.37 4.76
C ILE A 227 -21.49 -3.63 4.04
N LYS A 228 -21.72 -2.37 4.42
CA LYS A 228 -22.66 -1.50 3.72
C LYS A 228 -22.00 -0.99 2.44
N VAL A 229 -22.73 -1.01 1.32
CA VAL A 229 -22.22 -0.57 0.02
C VAL A 229 -23.18 0.45 -0.58
N MET A 230 -22.65 1.62 -0.90
CA MET A 230 -23.35 2.73 -1.55
C MET A 230 -22.66 3.06 -2.87
N THR A 231 -23.14 2.47 -3.98
CA THR A 231 -22.70 2.85 -5.33
C THR A 231 -23.48 4.07 -5.83
N ASN A 232 -23.07 4.66 -6.95
CA ASN A 232 -23.64 5.91 -7.48
C ASN A 232 -23.72 7.03 -6.43
N SER A 233 -22.75 7.08 -5.52
CA SER A 233 -22.74 7.97 -4.37
C SER A 233 -21.40 8.68 -4.27
N SER A 234 -21.43 10.00 -4.16
CA SER A 234 -20.25 10.82 -3.86
C SER A 234 -20.22 11.18 -2.37
N VAL A 235 -19.01 11.39 -1.86
CA VAL A 235 -18.84 12.14 -0.61
C VAL A 235 -18.54 13.58 -1.00
N GLU A 236 -19.38 14.50 -0.56
CA GLU A 236 -19.27 15.93 -0.86
C GLU A 236 -18.48 16.65 0.22
N SER A 237 -18.67 16.28 1.48
CA SER A 237 -17.94 16.88 2.60
C SER A 237 -17.88 15.98 3.83
N VAL A 238 -16.92 16.25 4.73
CA VAL A 238 -16.80 15.53 6.00
C VAL A 238 -16.63 16.52 7.14
N ASP A 239 -17.54 16.50 8.12
CA ASP A 239 -17.40 17.22 9.38
C ASP A 239 -16.67 16.36 10.40
N THR A 240 -15.51 16.85 10.86
CA THR A 240 -14.60 16.19 11.79
C THR A 240 -14.61 16.81 13.20
N LYS A 241 -15.52 17.73 13.53
CA LYS A 241 -15.54 18.43 14.83
C LYS A 241 -15.87 17.52 16.03
N GLY A 242 -16.64 16.45 15.81
CA GLY A 242 -17.11 15.54 16.86
C GLY A 242 -16.10 14.46 17.26
N SER A 243 -16.53 13.44 18.02
CA SER A 243 -15.70 12.26 18.29
C SER A 243 -15.59 11.30 17.08
N GLY A 244 -16.55 11.36 16.17
CA GLY A 244 -16.53 10.68 14.88
C GLY A 244 -16.48 11.65 13.70
N CYS A 245 -16.81 11.15 12.52
CA CYS A 245 -16.99 11.92 11.29
C CYS A 245 -18.45 11.88 10.86
N LYS A 246 -19.00 13.02 10.45
CA LYS A 246 -20.25 13.06 9.69
C LYS A 246 -19.90 13.21 8.21
N VAL A 247 -20.14 12.15 7.45
CA VAL A 247 -19.88 12.07 6.02
C VAL A 247 -21.17 12.43 5.29
N LEU A 248 -21.11 13.46 4.45
CA LEU A 248 -22.23 13.99 3.66
C LEU A 248 -22.02 13.71 2.18
#